data_AF-A0A3D3G871-F1
#
_entry.id   AF-A0A3D3G871-F1
#
_cell.length_a   1.000
_cell.length_b   1.000
_cell.length_c   1.000
_cell.angle_alpha   90.00
_cell.angle_beta   90.00
_cell.angle_gamma   90.00
#
_symmetry.space_group_name_H-M   'P 1'
#
loop_
_entity.id
_entity.type
_entity.pdbx_description
1 polymer ?
#
loop_
_entity_poly.entity_id
_entity_poly.type
_entity_poly.pdbx_seq_one_letter_code
_entity_poly.pdbx_strand_id
1 'polypeptide(L)'
;MRCQDGAGNANTTDFSIEFTVASTPPPSPPPPSGGGGGGSGGGGALGVRKGDCNNDKKVNIFDLSILLSNWQKATNTCNLNGDGVINIFDLSILLSNWAT
;
A
#
# COMPACT_ATOMS: atom_id res chain seq x y z
N MET A 1 20.28 23.72 -20.64
CA MET A 1 20.39 25.12 -20.15
C MET A 1 21.80 25.58 -20.46
N ARG A 2 22.01 26.61 -21.29
CA ARG A 2 23.36 27.13 -21.56
C ARG A 2 23.63 28.25 -20.56
N CYS A 3 24.34 27.96 -19.48
CA CYS A 3 24.79 29.01 -18.56
C CYS A 3 25.96 29.73 -19.22
N GLN A 4 25.79 31.02 -19.49
CA GLN A 4 26.84 31.91 -19.96
C GLN A 4 27.22 32.80 -18.78
N ASP A 5 28.50 32.84 -18.42
CA ASP A 5 28.97 33.75 -17.37
C ASP A 5 29.02 35.20 -17.89
N GLY A 6 29.22 36.16 -16.99
CA GLY A 6 29.33 37.58 -17.33
C GLY A 6 30.55 37.95 -18.18
N ALA A 7 31.45 37.00 -18.46
CA ALA A 7 32.61 37.15 -19.33
C ALA A 7 32.37 36.55 -20.74
N GLY A 8 31.19 35.98 -20.99
CA GLY A 8 30.82 35.43 -22.29
C GLY A 8 31.36 34.02 -22.55
N ASN A 9 31.95 33.35 -21.55
CA ASN A 9 32.47 31.99 -21.71
C ASN A 9 31.28 31.03 -21.93
N ALA A 10 31.27 30.38 -23.09
CA ALA A 10 30.26 29.38 -23.42
C ALA A 10 30.77 27.99 -23.02
N ASN A 11 29.95 27.23 -22.28
CA ASN A 11 30.25 25.83 -22.00
C ASN A 11 30.10 25.02 -23.30
N THR A 12 31.19 24.44 -23.81
CA THR A 12 31.24 23.78 -25.13
C THR A 12 30.75 22.34 -25.12
N THR A 13 30.38 21.81 -23.95
CA THR A 13 29.94 20.42 -23.78
C THR A 13 28.45 20.38 -23.40
N ASP A 14 27.63 19.89 -24.33
CA ASP A 14 26.21 19.64 -24.09
C ASP A 14 26.09 18.29 -23.35
N PHE A 15 25.97 18.32 -22.01
CA PHE A 15 25.53 17.16 -21.24
C PHE A 15 24.00 17.20 -21.11
N SER A 16 23.31 16.17 -21.62
CA SER A 16 21.87 15.99 -21.42
C SER A 16 21.61 15.70 -19.94
N ILE A 17 21.14 16.70 -19.20
CA ILE A 17 20.66 16.51 -17.82
C ILE A 17 19.23 15.97 -17.92
N GLU A 18 19.10 14.65 -17.80
CA GLU A 18 17.82 13.95 -17.63
C GLU A 18 17.32 14.22 -16.21
N PHE A 19 16.23 14.97 -16.06
CA PHE A 19 15.50 15.02 -14.79
C PHE A 19 14.08 14.53 -15.02
N THR A 20 13.72 13.46 -14.30
CA THR A 20 12.34 12.99 -14.23
C THR A 20 11.68 13.68 -13.05
N VAL A 21 10.56 14.36 -13.30
CA VAL A 21 9.67 14.77 -12.22
C VAL A 21 8.85 13.56 -11.79
N ALA A 22 8.86 13.26 -10.50
CA ALA A 22 7.98 12.22 -9.96
C ALA A 22 6.52 12.63 -10.22
N SER A 23 5.81 11.87 -11.05
CA SER A 23 4.38 12.07 -11.24
C SER A 23 3.68 11.70 -9.93
N THR A 24 3.16 12.71 -9.24
CA THR A 24 2.37 12.47 -8.02
C THR A 24 1.12 11.66 -8.39
N PRO A 25 0.80 10.58 -7.65
CA PRO A 25 -0.46 9.87 -7.82
C PRO A 25 -1.64 10.84 -7.74
N PRO A 26 -2.75 10.59 -8.46
CA PRO A 26 -3.95 11.41 -8.34
C PRO A 26 -4.39 11.46 -6.86
N PRO A 27 -4.92 12.61 -6.39
CA PRO A 27 -5.36 12.75 -5.01
C PRO A 27 -6.45 11.71 -4.70
N SER A 28 -6.31 11.06 -3.54
CA SER A 28 -7.26 10.07 -3.06
C SER A 28 -8.67 10.65 -2.96
N PRO A 29 -9.72 9.88 -3.30
CA PRO A 29 -11.09 10.31 -3.04
C PRO A 29 -11.27 10.61 -1.55
N PRO A 30 -12.08 11.63 -1.18
CA PRO A 30 -12.32 11.95 0.21
C PRO A 30 -12.91 10.75 0.94
N PRO A 31 -12.57 10.54 2.23
CA PRO A 31 -13.10 9.43 3.00
C PRO A 31 -14.63 9.49 3.02
N PRO A 32 -15.33 8.33 3.02
CA PRO A 32 -16.77 8.32 3.24
C PRO A 32 -17.07 8.98 4.59
N SER A 33 -17.84 10.07 4.57
CA SER A 33 -18.45 10.60 5.78
C SER A 33 -19.60 9.66 6.17
N GLY A 34 -19.29 8.68 7.00
CA GLY A 34 -20.27 7.75 7.57
C GLY A 34 -19.60 7.15 8.79
N GLY A 35 -19.92 7.58 10.00
CA GLY A 35 -21.26 7.48 10.56
C GLY A 35 -21.18 6.31 11.53
N GLY A 36 -20.98 6.65 12.80
CA GLY A 36 -20.68 5.69 13.86
C GLY A 36 -21.73 4.60 14.01
N GLY A 37 -21.28 3.45 14.49
CA GLY A 37 -22.15 2.33 14.82
C GLY A 37 -21.34 1.21 15.42
N GLY A 38 -21.20 1.23 16.75
CA GLY A 38 -20.46 0.23 17.50
C GLY A 38 -21.06 -1.17 17.39
N GLY A 39 -20.20 -2.16 17.59
CA GLY A 39 -20.57 -3.57 17.64
C GLY A 39 -19.47 -4.37 18.30
N SER A 40 -19.54 -4.47 19.62
CA SER A 40 -18.67 -5.27 20.48
C SER A 40 -19.00 -6.76 20.35
N GLY A 41 -17.97 -7.62 20.41
CA GLY A 41 -18.08 -9.06 20.66
C GLY A 41 -16.98 -9.82 19.91
N GLY A 42 -15.93 -10.35 20.52
CA GLY A 42 -15.86 -11.09 21.78
C GLY A 42 -15.90 -12.60 21.47
N GLY A 43 -14.75 -13.28 21.45
CA GLY A 43 -14.70 -14.74 21.33
C GLY A 43 -13.39 -15.28 20.78
N GLY A 44 -12.47 -15.65 21.69
CA GLY A 44 -11.25 -16.36 21.35
C GLY A 44 -11.53 -17.80 20.93
N ALA A 45 -11.25 -18.10 19.67
CA ALA A 45 -11.02 -19.46 19.19
C ALA A 45 -9.66 -19.44 18.47
N LEU A 46 -8.84 -20.47 18.67
CA LEU A 46 -7.52 -20.66 18.06
C LEU A 46 -7.60 -20.96 16.55
N GLY A 47 -8.61 -20.43 15.86
CA GLY A 47 -8.71 -20.48 14.41
C GLY A 47 -7.88 -19.35 13.84
N VAL A 48 -6.98 -19.67 12.90
CA VAL A 48 -6.34 -18.67 12.03
C VAL A 48 -7.47 -17.80 11.47
N ARG A 49 -7.55 -16.57 11.98
CA ARG A 49 -8.61 -15.64 11.61
C ARG A 49 -8.28 -15.17 10.20
N LYS A 50 -9.21 -15.30 9.26
CA LYS A 50 -8.96 -14.80 7.90
C LYS A 50 -8.67 -13.31 7.98
N GLY A 51 -7.52 -12.89 7.47
CA GLY A 51 -7.02 -11.52 7.56
C GLY A 51 -5.96 -11.28 8.64
N ASP A 52 -5.74 -12.23 9.56
CA ASP A 52 -4.63 -12.20 10.53
C ASP A 52 -3.38 -12.78 9.87
N CYS A 53 -2.58 -11.88 9.35
CA CYS A 53 -1.39 -12.13 8.54
C CYS A 53 -0.16 -12.43 9.39
N ASN A 54 -0.10 -11.89 10.61
CA ASN A 54 1.02 -12.05 11.54
C ASN A 54 0.73 -13.03 12.69
N ASN A 55 -0.47 -13.61 12.73
CA ASN A 55 -0.99 -14.49 13.78
C ASN A 55 -1.05 -13.82 15.17
N ASP A 56 -1.28 -12.50 15.22
CA ASP A 56 -1.40 -11.73 16.47
C ASP A 56 -2.81 -11.78 17.10
N LYS A 57 -3.73 -12.51 16.47
CA LYS A 57 -5.15 -12.69 16.83
C LYS A 57 -6.00 -11.45 16.63
N LYS A 58 -5.50 -10.43 15.94
CA LYS A 58 -6.23 -9.23 15.57
C LYS A 58 -6.07 -9.04 14.07
N VAL A 59 -7.07 -8.45 13.44
CA VAL A 59 -6.93 -7.97 12.05
C VAL A 59 -6.83 -6.46 12.10
N ASN A 60 -5.64 -5.92 11.87
CA ASN A 60 -5.37 -4.51 12.03
C ASN A 60 -4.36 -3.97 10.99
N ILE A 61 -3.84 -2.77 11.24
CA ILE A 61 -2.91 -2.08 10.35
C ILE A 61 -1.62 -2.87 10.10
N PHE A 62 -1.19 -3.69 11.05
CA PHE A 62 -0.02 -4.54 10.89
C PHE A 62 -0.26 -5.64 9.84
N ASP A 63 -1.45 -6.25 9.82
CA ASP A 63 -1.82 -7.22 8.79
C ASP A 63 -1.90 -6.58 7.41
N LEU A 64 -2.52 -5.38 7.34
CA LEU A 64 -2.55 -4.59 6.12
C LEU A 64 -1.14 -4.27 5.62
N SER A 65 -0.21 -3.92 6.52
CA SER A 65 1.17 -3.64 6.15
C SER A 65 1.88 -4.86 5.54
N ILE A 66 1.59 -6.07 6.02
CA ILE A 66 2.16 -7.31 5.51
C ILE A 66 1.55 -7.68 4.15
N LEU A 67 0.25 -7.49 3.99
CA LEU A 67 -0.44 -7.68 2.71
C LEU A 67 0.14 -6.73 1.65
N LEU A 68 0.26 -5.43 1.97
CA LEU A 68 0.81 -4.43 1.05
C LEU A 68 2.31 -4.64 0.77
N SER A 69 3.08 -5.15 1.73
CA SER A 69 4.50 -5.51 1.52
C SER A 69 4.68 -6.63 0.49
N ASN A 70 3.62 -7.40 0.25
CA ASN A 70 3.58 -8.51 -0.70
C ASN A 70 2.63 -8.26 -1.89
N TRP A 71 2.21 -7.02 -2.10
CA TRP A 71 1.30 -6.65 -3.18
C TRP A 71 1.78 -7.10 -4.56
N GLN A 72 0.90 -7.75 -5.32
CA GLN A 72 1.14 -8.35 -6.64
C GLN A 72 2.26 -9.41 -6.67
N LYS A 73 2.69 -9.93 -5.52
CA LYS A 73 3.65 -11.04 -5.47
C LYS A 73 2.92 -12.37 -5.47
N ALA A 74 3.52 -13.36 -6.14
CA ALA A 74 3.07 -14.73 -6.11
C ALA A 74 3.61 -15.44 -4.85
N THR A 75 2.91 -15.29 -3.73
CA THR A 75 3.30 -15.84 -2.43
C THR A 75 2.05 -16.30 -1.69
N ASN A 76 2.21 -17.32 -0.83
CA ASN A 76 1.14 -17.78 0.05
C ASN A 76 1.05 -16.97 1.36
N THR A 77 2.03 -16.12 1.65
CA THR A 77 1.97 -15.20 2.80
C THR A 77 0.85 -14.19 2.56
N CYS A 78 -0.20 -14.20 3.39
CA CYS A 78 -1.36 -13.29 3.23
C CYS A 78 -2.16 -13.43 1.93
N ASN A 79 -2.09 -14.59 1.27
CA ASN A 79 -2.99 -14.96 0.20
C ASN A 79 -4.32 -15.47 0.80
N LEU A 80 -5.27 -14.56 0.98
CA LEU A 80 -6.49 -14.79 1.75
C LEU A 80 -7.59 -15.49 0.94
N ASN A 81 -7.51 -15.43 -0.39
CA ASN A 81 -8.42 -16.14 -1.30
C ASN A 81 -7.84 -17.47 -1.86
N GLY A 82 -6.53 -17.69 -1.76
CA GLY A 82 -5.85 -18.90 -2.23
C GLY A 82 -5.54 -18.92 -3.74
N ASP A 83 -5.60 -17.78 -4.44
CA ASP A 83 -5.41 -17.71 -5.90
C ASP A 83 -3.93 -17.70 -6.32
N GLY A 84 -3.04 -17.44 -5.37
CA GLY A 84 -1.59 -17.48 -5.55
C GLY A 84 -0.97 -16.12 -5.84
N VAL A 85 -1.74 -15.03 -5.88
CA VAL A 85 -1.27 -13.66 -6.15
C VAL A 85 -1.97 -12.65 -5.24
N ILE A 86 -1.22 -11.93 -4.42
CA ILE A 86 -1.85 -10.90 -3.57
C ILE A 86 -2.35 -9.73 -4.40
N ASN A 87 -3.64 -9.46 -4.32
CA ASN A 87 -4.28 -8.39 -5.06
C ASN A 87 -5.46 -7.77 -4.29
N ILE A 88 -6.30 -7.01 -5.01
CA ILE A 88 -7.43 -6.30 -4.44
C ILE A 88 -8.46 -7.23 -3.78
N PHE A 89 -8.56 -8.48 -4.24
CA PHE A 89 -9.44 -9.46 -3.66
C PHE A 89 -8.96 -9.88 -2.27
N ASP A 90 -7.66 -10.05 -2.04
CA ASP A 90 -7.12 -10.29 -0.70
C ASP A 90 -7.35 -9.08 0.21
N LEU A 91 -7.13 -7.86 -0.29
CA LEU A 91 -7.41 -6.64 0.47
C LEU A 91 -8.88 -6.58 0.89
N SER A 92 -9.80 -6.92 -0.01
CA SER A 92 -11.24 -6.96 0.31
C SER A 92 -11.56 -7.96 1.44
N ILE A 93 -10.88 -9.11 1.47
CA ILE A 93 -11.06 -10.12 2.53
C ILE A 93 -10.47 -9.63 3.85
N LEU A 94 -9.30 -9.00 3.83
CA LEU A 94 -8.69 -8.42 5.02
C LEU A 94 -9.61 -7.36 5.64
N LEU A 95 -10.11 -6.44 4.81
CA LEU A 95 -11.02 -5.38 5.26
C LEU A 95 -12.37 -5.93 5.73
N SER A 96 -12.84 -7.04 5.17
CA SER A 96 -14.06 -7.72 5.61
C SER A 96 -13.95 -8.31 7.02
N ASN A 97 -12.73 -8.52 7.51
CA ASN A 97 -12.45 -9.05 8.84
C ASN A 97 -11.81 -8.00 9.76
N TRP A 98 -11.80 -6.72 9.37
CA TRP A 98 -11.11 -5.65 10.09
C TRP A 98 -11.57 -5.50 11.54
N ALA A 99 -10.60 -5.35 12.45
CA ALA A 99 -10.80 -5.17 13.89
C ALA A 99 -11.64 -6.26 14.58
N THR A 100 -11.74 -7.45 13.98
CA THR A 100 -12.35 -8.63 14.60
C THR A 100 -11.34 -9.39 15.46
#